data_AF-A0AAN4SHF7-F1
#
_entry.id   AF-A0AAN4SHF7-F1
#
_cell.length_a   1.000
_cell.length_b   1.000
_cell.length_c   1.000
_cell.angle_alpha   90.00
_cell.angle_beta   90.00
_cell.angle_gamma   90.00
#
_symmetry.space_group_name_H-M   'P 1'
#
loop_
_entity.id
_entity.type
_entity.pdbx_description
1 polymer ?
#
loop_
_entity_poly.entity_id
_entity_poly.type
_entity_poly.pdbx_seq_one_letter_code
_entity_poly.pdbx_strand_id
1 'polypeptide(L)'
;MMVAVLLGALSLGACVDNDESASVEAVRNAKAEQLKGLAALANAQAEATKITAEAEAALKNAQAEYQKEMTEEAKQKFAVKIEQIKAKAEQDIAAAKLQAAQDQQALLDLADKRLRELYSQYSIAVGELNQYTGRKLNAVTELTALESGIVDFKTQQEINIARQERYIANYNFQIGLYEKYEKVDKTELEQKAITLRKEYDKVNALVGPKETARYNANKAFEEASYRFNSYYYPEPNSNGENYVKDPIKTVASVKTFEAKRWWNVYAQENKALSANKSVPYYTLNASGVESKKQELANTLKYNKSYLGTPKAGETPAKGLYKDLATAETNLENAKKADPVNQSDVDYWQGEVDQVKANIESAKKLIADNEADVAEFAALIATFSGDDLKAYDKAVEDQKALAEALETALKELNAAQEASSKAEAEWQTAASAANSAFDVDKAIEDLKYSIAGCEQLIITYKTQINSQEDAIASKKAEIETINTQIEAQTAIVNNWKAQIEAAIEAQK
;
A
#
# COMPACT_ATOMS: atom_id res chain seq x y z
N MET A 1 62.29 -26.43 -52.18
CA MET A 1 63.58 -26.28 -52.88
C MET A 1 64.55 -25.66 -51.89
N MET A 2 65.54 -26.44 -51.43
CA MET A 2 66.87 -26.06 -50.86
C MET A 2 66.90 -25.09 -49.64
N VAL A 3 67.74 -25.20 -48.59
CA VAL A 3 68.97 -25.98 -48.30
C VAL A 3 69.36 -25.80 -46.81
N ALA A 4 70.01 -26.85 -46.26
CA ALA A 4 70.97 -26.96 -45.12
C ALA A 4 70.68 -26.28 -43.77
N VAL A 5 70.52 -27.01 -42.66
CA VAL A 5 71.52 -27.78 -41.86
C VAL A 5 72.62 -26.90 -41.25
N LEU A 6 72.58 -26.74 -39.93
CA LEU A 6 73.73 -27.08 -39.07
C LEU A 6 73.29 -27.38 -37.63
N LEU A 7 73.60 -28.62 -37.23
CA LEU A 7 73.53 -29.17 -35.89
C LEU A 7 74.52 -28.46 -34.95
N GLY A 8 74.06 -28.26 -33.71
CA GLY A 8 74.90 -27.97 -32.56
C GLY A 8 74.17 -28.41 -31.30
N ALA A 9 74.32 -29.67 -30.92
CA ALA A 9 73.79 -30.22 -29.69
C ALA A 9 74.53 -29.61 -28.48
N LEU A 10 73.78 -29.01 -27.57
CA LEU A 10 74.09 -29.02 -26.14
C LEU A 10 72.84 -29.53 -25.42
N SER A 11 72.83 -30.85 -25.19
CA SER A 11 72.06 -31.45 -24.13
C SER A 11 72.65 -30.99 -22.80
N LEU A 12 72.01 -30.00 -22.18
CA LEU A 12 71.96 -29.90 -20.73
C LEU A 12 70.48 -29.85 -20.39
N GLY A 13 70.01 -30.90 -19.74
CA GLY A 13 68.72 -30.90 -19.09
C GLY A 13 68.71 -29.79 -18.06
N ALA A 14 67.99 -28.72 -18.35
CA ALA A 14 67.21 -28.05 -17.34
C ALA A 14 65.78 -28.42 -17.67
N CYS A 15 65.06 -28.98 -16.69
CA CYS A 15 63.63 -28.78 -16.64
C CYS A 15 63.40 -27.30 -16.95
N VAL A 16 62.76 -27.00 -18.06
CA VAL A 16 61.99 -25.76 -18.11
C VAL A 16 60.92 -26.01 -17.08
N ASP A 17 61.18 -25.59 -15.84
CA ASP A 17 60.13 -25.45 -14.87
C ASP A 17 59.09 -24.56 -15.56
N ASN A 18 57.94 -25.17 -15.88
CA ASN A 18 56.78 -24.52 -16.45
C ASN A 18 56.12 -23.54 -15.45
N ASP A 19 56.87 -23.07 -14.47
CA ASP A 19 56.42 -22.06 -13.53
C ASP A 19 56.49 -20.72 -14.28
N GLU A 20 55.33 -20.27 -14.76
CA GLU A 20 55.10 -18.86 -15.08
C GLU A 20 55.78 -18.02 -13.98
N SER A 21 56.65 -17.08 -14.33
CA SER A 21 57.32 -16.25 -13.32
C SER A 21 56.25 -15.66 -12.40
N ALA A 22 56.44 -15.69 -11.08
CA ALA A 22 55.44 -15.32 -10.07
C ALA A 22 54.71 -13.98 -10.32
N SER A 23 55.32 -13.06 -11.09
CA SER A 23 54.69 -11.82 -11.57
C SER A 23 53.60 -12.01 -12.63
N VAL A 24 53.74 -12.95 -13.55
CA VAL A 24 52.76 -13.26 -14.63
C VAL A 24 51.54 -13.96 -14.02
N GLU A 25 51.78 -14.90 -13.10
CA GLU A 25 50.71 -15.58 -12.39
C GLU A 25 49.91 -14.61 -11.49
N ALA A 26 50.58 -13.66 -10.83
CA ALA A 26 49.94 -12.62 -10.05
C ALA A 26 49.07 -11.67 -10.91
N VAL A 27 49.55 -11.25 -12.09
CA VAL A 27 48.78 -10.40 -13.02
C VAL A 27 47.58 -11.15 -13.59
N ARG A 28 47.74 -12.43 -13.94
CA ARG A 28 46.65 -13.29 -14.42
C ARG A 28 45.57 -13.49 -13.35
N ASN A 29 45.97 -13.73 -12.10
CA ASN A 29 45.04 -13.87 -10.98
C ASN A 29 44.29 -12.56 -10.69
N ALA A 30 44.99 -11.41 -10.71
CA ALA A 30 44.37 -10.10 -10.54
C ALA A 30 43.34 -9.79 -11.63
N LYS A 31 43.63 -10.12 -12.91
CA LYS A 31 42.68 -9.98 -14.02
C LYS A 31 41.46 -10.88 -13.87
N ALA A 32 41.67 -12.14 -13.48
CA ALA A 32 40.57 -13.08 -13.27
C ALA A 32 39.63 -12.56 -12.15
N GLU A 33 40.20 -11.97 -11.11
CA GLU A 33 39.45 -11.38 -10.00
C GLU A 33 38.69 -10.09 -10.41
N GLN A 34 39.31 -9.24 -11.24
CA GLN A 34 38.64 -8.07 -11.84
C GLN A 34 37.49 -8.44 -12.79
N LEU A 35 37.68 -9.43 -13.67
CA LEU A 35 36.63 -9.93 -14.56
C LEU A 35 35.48 -10.56 -13.78
N LYS A 36 35.81 -11.31 -12.71
CA LYS A 36 34.81 -11.90 -11.81
C LYS A 36 34.01 -10.81 -11.09
N GLY A 37 34.66 -9.74 -10.64
CA GLY A 37 33.99 -8.57 -10.05
C GLY A 37 33.12 -7.80 -11.06
N LEU A 38 33.58 -7.63 -12.30
CA LEU A 38 32.78 -7.00 -13.36
C LEU A 38 31.54 -7.82 -13.72
N ALA A 39 31.70 -9.15 -13.80
CA ALA A 39 30.59 -10.06 -14.01
C ALA A 39 29.59 -10.01 -12.86
N ALA A 40 30.05 -9.90 -11.60
CA ALA A 40 29.18 -9.71 -10.44
C ALA A 40 28.38 -8.40 -10.52
N LEU A 41 29.03 -7.28 -10.88
CA LEU A 41 28.38 -5.98 -11.08
C LEU A 41 27.37 -5.99 -12.22
N ALA A 42 27.71 -6.59 -13.36
CA ALA A 42 26.80 -6.72 -14.50
C ALA A 42 25.61 -7.63 -14.16
N ASN A 43 25.83 -8.70 -13.39
CA ASN A 43 24.76 -9.58 -12.92
C ASN A 43 23.83 -8.85 -11.94
N ALA A 44 24.36 -8.08 -10.99
CA ALA A 44 23.54 -7.29 -10.07
C ALA A 44 22.67 -6.24 -10.79
N GLN A 45 23.20 -5.61 -11.84
CA GLN A 45 22.44 -4.68 -12.68
C GLN A 45 21.36 -5.39 -13.52
N ALA A 46 21.71 -6.51 -14.14
CA ALA A 46 20.76 -7.32 -14.89
C ALA A 46 19.63 -7.81 -13.99
N GLU A 47 19.95 -8.19 -12.75
CA GLU A 47 18.97 -8.61 -11.75
C GLU A 47 18.04 -7.45 -11.36
N ALA A 48 18.56 -6.24 -11.12
CA ALA A 48 17.71 -5.07 -10.82
C ALA A 48 16.73 -4.72 -11.97
N THR A 49 17.21 -4.81 -13.22
CA THR A 49 16.37 -4.58 -14.42
C THR A 49 15.31 -5.67 -14.56
N LYS A 50 15.71 -6.93 -14.35
CA LYS A 50 14.84 -8.10 -14.38
C LYS A 50 13.76 -8.03 -13.30
N ILE A 51 14.11 -7.69 -12.06
CA ILE A 51 13.18 -7.49 -10.94
C ILE A 51 12.11 -6.46 -11.31
N THR A 52 12.50 -5.36 -11.95
CA THR A 52 11.53 -4.32 -12.36
C THR A 52 10.63 -4.79 -13.49
N ALA A 53 11.17 -5.49 -14.49
CA ALA A 53 10.37 -6.06 -15.57
C ALA A 53 9.39 -7.15 -15.06
N GLU A 54 9.83 -7.97 -14.10
CA GLU A 54 8.99 -8.95 -13.42
C GLU A 54 7.91 -8.28 -12.58
N ALA A 55 8.24 -7.17 -11.91
CA ALA A 55 7.28 -6.35 -11.18
C ALA A 55 6.24 -5.72 -12.12
N GLU A 56 6.65 -5.15 -13.25
CA GLU A 56 5.72 -4.63 -14.26
C GLU A 56 4.82 -5.71 -14.85
N ALA A 57 5.37 -6.88 -15.18
CA ALA A 57 4.60 -8.00 -15.68
C ALA A 57 3.61 -8.51 -14.61
N ALA A 58 4.03 -8.55 -13.35
CA ALA A 58 3.17 -8.91 -12.22
C ALA A 58 2.07 -7.86 -12.00
N LEU A 59 2.37 -6.56 -12.11
CA LEU A 59 1.41 -5.47 -12.03
C LEU A 59 0.39 -5.57 -13.18
N LYS A 60 0.85 -5.78 -14.41
CA LYS A 60 -0.01 -5.95 -15.58
C LYS A 60 -0.88 -7.19 -15.50
N ASN A 61 -0.34 -8.31 -15.01
CA ASN A 61 -1.11 -9.54 -14.77
C ASN A 61 -2.13 -9.34 -13.66
N ALA A 62 -1.76 -8.68 -12.57
CA ALA A 62 -2.67 -8.37 -11.48
C ALA A 62 -3.76 -7.39 -11.95
N GLN A 63 -3.44 -6.48 -12.88
CA GLN A 63 -4.41 -5.58 -13.53
C GLN A 63 -5.36 -6.36 -14.43
N ALA A 64 -4.86 -7.33 -15.18
CA ALA A 64 -5.69 -8.18 -16.05
C ALA A 64 -6.58 -9.15 -15.24
N GLU A 65 -6.11 -9.66 -14.11
CA GLU A 65 -6.93 -10.41 -13.14
C GLU A 65 -8.02 -9.51 -12.55
N TYR A 66 -7.66 -8.29 -12.15
CA TYR A 66 -8.63 -7.29 -11.71
C TYR A 66 -9.68 -7.00 -12.78
N GLN A 67 -9.28 -6.75 -14.03
CA GLN A 67 -10.22 -6.44 -15.11
C GLN A 67 -11.10 -7.61 -15.53
N LYS A 68 -10.71 -8.87 -15.26
CA LYS A 68 -11.55 -10.05 -15.56
C LYS A 68 -12.67 -10.25 -14.56
N GLU A 69 -12.38 -10.03 -13.28
CA GLU A 69 -13.38 -10.18 -12.22
C GLU A 69 -14.19 -8.90 -12.05
N MET A 70 -13.55 -7.73 -12.21
CA MET A 70 -14.09 -6.39 -11.88
C MET A 70 -14.89 -6.38 -10.57
N THR A 71 -14.51 -7.27 -9.64
CA THR A 71 -15.04 -7.34 -8.29
C THR A 71 -14.11 -6.55 -7.37
N GLU A 72 -14.65 -6.04 -6.27
CA GLU A 72 -13.85 -5.35 -5.25
C GLU A 72 -12.81 -6.29 -4.59
N GLU A 73 -13.06 -7.61 -4.56
CA GLU A 73 -12.08 -8.62 -4.12
C GLU A 73 -10.86 -8.67 -5.06
N ALA A 74 -11.09 -8.58 -6.37
CA ALA A 74 -10.03 -8.52 -7.36
C ALA A 74 -9.29 -7.18 -7.31
N LYS A 75 -10.00 -6.06 -7.06
CA LYS A 75 -9.43 -4.70 -6.89
C LYS A 75 -8.51 -4.63 -5.67
N GLN A 76 -8.85 -5.31 -4.57
CA GLN A 76 -8.06 -5.35 -3.35
C GLN A 76 -6.91 -6.35 -3.38
N LYS A 77 -7.13 -7.56 -3.92
CA LYS A 77 -6.01 -8.46 -4.26
C LYS A 77 -5.05 -7.75 -5.20
N PHE A 78 -5.57 -6.92 -6.10
CA PHE A 78 -4.76 -6.11 -7.00
C PHE A 78 -4.02 -4.98 -6.28
N ALA A 79 -4.68 -4.16 -5.45
CA ALA A 79 -4.02 -3.11 -4.65
C ALA A 79 -2.93 -3.65 -3.71
N VAL A 80 -3.22 -4.73 -3.00
CA VAL A 80 -2.24 -5.44 -2.15
C VAL A 80 -1.13 -6.05 -3.00
N LYS A 81 -1.45 -6.66 -4.14
CA LYS A 81 -0.44 -7.15 -5.08
C LYS A 81 0.43 -6.00 -5.59
N ILE A 82 -0.12 -4.83 -5.90
CA ILE A 82 0.65 -3.66 -6.37
C ILE A 82 1.68 -3.26 -5.31
N GLU A 83 1.25 -3.08 -4.06
CA GLU A 83 2.15 -2.72 -2.96
C GLU A 83 3.15 -3.85 -2.62
N GLN A 84 2.73 -5.11 -2.65
CA GLN A 84 3.64 -6.26 -2.45
C GLN A 84 4.68 -6.36 -3.56
N ILE A 85 4.26 -6.19 -4.81
CA ILE A 85 5.13 -6.19 -5.98
C ILE A 85 6.11 -5.01 -5.89
N LYS A 86 5.62 -3.82 -5.52
CA LYS A 86 6.45 -2.63 -5.32
C LYS A 86 7.45 -2.81 -4.19
N ALA A 87 7.00 -3.19 -2.99
CA ALA A 87 7.88 -3.37 -1.83
C ALA A 87 8.91 -4.48 -2.05
N LYS A 88 8.49 -5.60 -2.67
CA LYS A 88 9.40 -6.69 -3.03
C LYS A 88 10.40 -6.24 -4.08
N ALA A 89 9.97 -5.52 -5.11
CA ALA A 89 10.87 -4.96 -6.11
C ALA A 89 11.85 -3.96 -5.48
N GLU A 90 11.40 -3.03 -4.63
CA GLU A 90 12.27 -2.07 -3.94
C GLU A 90 13.28 -2.77 -3.02
N GLN A 91 12.86 -3.82 -2.29
CA GLN A 91 13.73 -4.63 -1.45
C GLN A 91 14.77 -5.39 -2.28
N ASP A 92 14.33 -6.10 -3.31
CA ASP A 92 15.22 -6.92 -4.15
C ASP A 92 16.19 -6.00 -4.93
N ILE A 93 15.74 -4.81 -5.35
CA ILE A 93 16.60 -3.76 -5.91
C ILE A 93 17.59 -3.22 -4.86
N ALA A 94 17.17 -3.00 -3.62
CA ALA A 94 18.07 -2.54 -2.54
C ALA A 94 19.12 -3.59 -2.18
N ALA A 95 18.74 -4.87 -2.15
CA ALA A 95 19.64 -5.99 -1.95
C ALA A 95 20.64 -6.11 -3.11
N ALA A 96 20.17 -6.00 -4.35
CA ALA A 96 21.02 -5.96 -5.53
C ALA A 96 22.00 -4.76 -5.50
N LYS A 97 21.56 -3.59 -5.04
CA LYS A 97 22.42 -2.41 -4.84
C LYS A 97 23.47 -2.61 -3.74
N LEU A 98 23.10 -3.24 -2.62
CA LEU A 98 24.04 -3.52 -1.53
C LEU A 98 25.11 -4.52 -1.98
N GLN A 99 24.70 -5.58 -2.69
CA GLN A 99 25.60 -6.56 -3.27
C GLN A 99 26.54 -5.89 -4.29
N ALA A 100 26.01 -5.05 -5.19
CA ALA A 100 26.81 -4.29 -6.14
C ALA A 100 27.84 -3.36 -5.45
N ALA A 101 27.47 -2.72 -4.34
CA ALA A 101 28.38 -1.88 -3.56
C ALA A 101 29.48 -2.69 -2.86
N GLN A 102 29.15 -3.87 -2.33
CA GLN A 102 30.12 -4.80 -1.72
C GLN A 102 31.10 -5.35 -2.77
N ASP A 103 30.59 -5.74 -3.94
CA ASP A 103 31.40 -6.26 -5.05
C ASP A 103 32.29 -5.15 -5.65
N GLN A 104 31.83 -3.90 -5.66
CA GLN A 104 32.60 -2.72 -6.09
C GLN A 104 33.76 -2.38 -5.14
N GLN A 105 33.55 -2.53 -3.82
CA GLN A 105 34.58 -2.27 -2.80
C GLN A 105 35.79 -3.22 -3.01
N ALA A 106 35.54 -4.51 -3.27
CA ALA A 106 36.59 -5.50 -3.54
C ALA A 106 37.36 -5.23 -4.85
N LEU A 107 36.70 -4.57 -5.82
CA LEU A 107 37.26 -4.29 -7.14
C LEU A 107 38.19 -3.06 -7.14
N LEU A 108 37.86 -2.04 -6.34
CA LEU A 108 38.63 -0.80 -6.22
C LEU A 108 39.99 -0.99 -5.53
N ASP A 109 40.18 -2.05 -4.76
CA ASP A 109 41.46 -2.35 -4.09
C ASP A 109 42.52 -2.89 -5.08
N LEU A 110 42.10 -3.40 -6.25
CA LEU A 110 42.94 -4.08 -7.24
C LEU A 110 43.15 -3.30 -8.56
N ALA A 111 42.51 -2.13 -8.72
CA ALA A 111 42.42 -1.42 -10.01
C ALA A 111 43.42 -0.26 -10.16
N ASP A 112 43.98 -0.08 -11.37
CA ASP A 112 44.77 1.10 -11.75
C ASP A 112 43.90 2.36 -11.94
N LYS A 113 44.53 3.54 -12.08
CA LYS A 113 43.82 4.83 -12.16
C LYS A 113 42.81 4.89 -13.31
N ARG A 114 43.15 4.35 -14.49
CA ARG A 114 42.29 4.39 -15.69
C ARG A 114 41.10 3.45 -15.53
N LEU A 115 41.34 2.27 -14.95
CA LEU A 115 40.29 1.31 -14.66
C LEU A 115 39.32 1.87 -13.58
N ARG A 116 39.84 2.53 -12.54
CA ARG A 116 39.02 3.23 -11.54
C ARG A 116 38.12 4.32 -12.14
N GLU A 117 38.64 5.10 -13.10
CA GLU A 117 37.85 6.12 -13.80
C GLU A 117 36.72 5.50 -14.64
N LEU A 118 36.98 4.39 -15.36
CA LEU A 118 35.96 3.68 -16.13
C LEU A 118 34.89 3.05 -15.23
N TYR A 119 35.28 2.42 -14.11
CA TYR A 119 34.34 1.90 -13.12
C TYR A 119 33.49 3.01 -12.48
N SER A 120 34.05 4.19 -12.27
CA SER A 120 33.30 5.36 -11.77
C SER A 120 32.20 5.77 -12.76
N GLN A 121 32.53 5.90 -14.05
CA GLN A 121 31.55 6.26 -15.08
C GLN A 121 30.46 5.19 -15.27
N TYR A 122 30.86 3.91 -15.25
CA TYR A 122 29.92 2.79 -15.25
C TYR A 122 28.97 2.84 -14.05
N SER A 123 29.51 3.10 -12.85
CA SER A 123 28.71 3.21 -11.62
C SER A 123 27.72 4.37 -11.66
N ILE A 124 28.10 5.52 -12.23
CA ILE A 124 27.21 6.66 -12.44
C ILE A 124 26.08 6.27 -13.40
N ALA A 125 26.42 5.68 -14.55
CA ALA A 125 25.45 5.30 -15.56
C ALA A 125 24.44 4.25 -15.05
N VAL A 126 24.91 3.28 -14.23
CA VAL A 126 24.06 2.31 -13.52
C VAL A 126 23.17 3.00 -12.49
N GLY A 127 23.69 4.00 -11.77
CA GLY A 127 22.92 4.81 -10.83
C GLY A 127 21.75 5.54 -11.50
N GLU A 128 22.00 6.18 -12.65
CA GLU A 128 20.97 6.86 -13.45
C GLU A 128 19.93 5.87 -14.00
N LEU A 129 20.36 4.71 -14.50
CA LEU A 129 19.45 3.66 -14.97
C LEU A 129 18.51 3.22 -13.84
N ASN A 130 19.06 2.99 -12.64
CA ASN A 130 18.29 2.63 -11.45
C ASN A 130 17.30 3.73 -11.03
N GLN A 131 17.64 5.00 -11.21
CA GLN A 131 16.72 6.11 -10.96
C GLN A 131 15.55 6.12 -11.95
N TYR A 132 15.81 5.96 -13.25
CA TYR A 132 14.74 5.88 -14.25
C TYR A 132 13.82 4.68 -14.00
N THR A 133 14.41 3.55 -13.63
CA THR A 133 13.70 2.31 -13.31
C THR A 133 12.80 2.49 -12.08
N GLY A 134 13.29 3.15 -11.03
CA GLY A 134 12.48 3.49 -9.85
C GLY A 134 11.37 4.52 -10.15
N ARG A 135 11.64 5.53 -10.98
CA ARG A 135 10.64 6.50 -11.45
C ARG A 135 9.53 5.80 -12.23
N LYS A 136 9.86 4.83 -13.09
CA LYS A 136 8.89 4.03 -13.83
C LYS A 136 7.97 3.25 -12.89
N LEU A 137 8.54 2.56 -11.89
CA LEU A 137 7.76 1.80 -10.92
C LEU A 137 6.75 2.70 -10.18
N ASN A 138 7.17 3.90 -9.77
CA ASN A 138 6.27 4.87 -9.14
C ASN A 138 5.17 5.35 -10.09
N ALA A 139 5.51 5.73 -11.32
CA ALA A 139 4.54 6.19 -12.31
C ALA A 139 3.49 5.11 -12.67
N VAL A 140 3.92 3.85 -12.79
CA VAL A 140 3.02 2.71 -13.03
C VAL A 140 2.11 2.47 -11.82
N THR A 141 2.65 2.58 -10.60
CA THR A 141 1.85 2.46 -9.36
C THR A 141 0.78 3.55 -9.29
N GLU A 142 1.16 4.82 -9.55
CA GLU A 142 0.23 5.96 -9.55
C GLU A 142 -0.85 5.84 -10.63
N LEU A 143 -0.46 5.46 -11.85
CA LEU A 143 -1.41 5.22 -12.93
C LEU A 143 -2.46 4.17 -12.53
N THR A 144 -2.00 3.09 -11.93
CA THR A 144 -2.87 1.99 -11.52
C THR A 144 -3.86 2.42 -10.43
N ALA A 145 -3.43 3.25 -9.48
CA ALA A 145 -4.30 3.82 -8.46
C ALA A 145 -5.35 4.77 -9.05
N LEU A 146 -4.96 5.63 -10.00
CA LEU A 146 -5.88 6.54 -10.70
C LEU A 146 -6.95 5.76 -11.50
N GLU A 147 -6.54 4.72 -12.23
CA GLU A 147 -7.45 3.87 -13.01
C GLU A 147 -8.43 3.08 -12.12
N SER A 148 -8.05 2.79 -10.87
CA SER A 148 -8.92 2.14 -9.88
C SER A 148 -9.97 3.10 -9.30
N GLY A 149 -9.57 4.34 -8.95
CA GLY A 149 -10.44 5.32 -8.30
C GLY A 149 -11.43 6.03 -9.23
N ILE A 150 -11.14 6.10 -10.54
CA ILE A 150 -11.98 6.85 -11.48
C ILE A 150 -13.37 6.25 -11.67
N VAL A 151 -13.53 4.93 -11.51
CA VAL A 151 -14.82 4.24 -11.71
C VAL A 151 -15.87 4.72 -10.71
N ASP A 152 -15.53 4.73 -9.42
CA ASP A 152 -16.44 5.15 -8.34
C ASP A 152 -16.72 6.66 -8.43
N PHE A 153 -15.68 7.45 -8.69
CA PHE A 153 -15.81 8.89 -8.86
C PHE A 153 -16.76 9.26 -10.01
N LYS A 154 -16.57 8.65 -11.19
CA LYS A 154 -17.40 8.89 -12.37
C LYS A 154 -18.86 8.52 -12.11
N THR A 155 -19.09 7.36 -11.49
CA THR A 155 -20.44 6.90 -11.11
C THR A 155 -21.16 7.94 -10.25
N GLN A 156 -20.48 8.50 -9.24
CA GLN A 156 -21.08 9.51 -8.37
C GLN A 156 -21.38 10.82 -9.10
N GLN A 157 -20.48 11.29 -9.98
CA GLN A 157 -20.74 12.49 -10.77
C GLN A 157 -21.89 12.29 -11.76
N GLU A 158 -22.03 11.10 -12.36
CA GLU A 158 -23.16 10.75 -13.22
C GLU A 158 -24.49 10.76 -12.44
N ILE A 159 -24.51 10.31 -11.18
CA ILE A 159 -25.69 10.43 -10.29
C ILE A 159 -26.04 11.90 -10.04
N ASN A 160 -25.03 12.75 -9.77
CA ASN A 160 -25.25 14.17 -9.55
C ASN A 160 -25.80 14.85 -10.81
N ILE A 161 -25.26 14.52 -11.99
CA ILE A 161 -25.76 14.99 -13.29
C ILE A 161 -27.23 14.59 -13.47
N ALA A 162 -27.56 13.30 -13.28
CA ALA A 162 -28.92 12.80 -13.41
C ALA A 162 -29.91 13.52 -12.46
N ARG A 163 -29.46 13.93 -11.27
CA ARG A 163 -30.28 14.73 -10.34
C ARG A 163 -30.57 16.12 -10.90
N GLN A 164 -29.56 16.82 -11.42
CA GLN A 164 -29.75 18.14 -12.02
C GLN A 164 -30.63 18.07 -13.26
N GLU A 165 -30.48 17.04 -14.10
CA GLU A 165 -31.35 16.78 -15.25
C GLU A 165 -32.81 16.59 -14.84
N ARG A 166 -33.07 15.92 -13.71
CA ARG A 166 -34.44 15.81 -13.16
C ARG A 166 -35.02 17.15 -12.72
N TYR A 167 -34.21 18.02 -12.10
CA TYR A 167 -34.67 19.36 -11.75
C TYR A 167 -35.00 20.18 -12.99
N ILE A 168 -34.14 20.14 -14.02
CA ILE A 168 -34.41 20.77 -15.32
C ILE A 168 -35.71 20.24 -15.93
N ALA A 169 -35.92 18.92 -15.91
CA ALA A 169 -37.16 18.32 -16.40
C ALA A 169 -38.39 18.79 -15.62
N ASN A 170 -38.30 18.92 -14.29
CA ASN A 170 -39.39 19.44 -13.46
C ASN A 170 -39.68 20.92 -13.72
N TYR A 171 -38.65 21.76 -13.84
CA TYR A 171 -38.82 23.18 -14.16
C TYR A 171 -39.42 23.38 -15.56
N ASN A 172 -38.95 22.63 -16.56
CA ASN A 172 -39.54 22.65 -17.90
C ASN A 172 -40.99 22.17 -17.90
N PHE A 173 -41.31 21.16 -17.09
CA PHE A 173 -42.68 20.69 -16.91
C PHE A 173 -43.58 21.80 -16.32
N GLN A 174 -43.11 22.50 -15.28
CA GLN A 174 -43.83 23.64 -14.70
C GLN A 174 -44.02 24.78 -15.69
N ILE A 175 -43.00 25.13 -16.47
CA ILE A 175 -43.11 26.14 -17.55
C ILE A 175 -44.21 25.73 -18.53
N GLY A 176 -44.20 24.49 -19.01
CA GLY A 176 -45.22 24.00 -19.93
C GLY A 176 -46.64 24.00 -19.34
N LEU A 177 -46.77 23.80 -18.02
CA LEU A 177 -48.06 23.95 -17.32
C LEU A 177 -48.52 25.41 -17.28
N TYR A 178 -47.64 26.34 -16.93
CA TYR A 178 -47.95 27.78 -16.93
C TYR A 178 -48.37 28.27 -18.32
N GLU A 179 -47.61 27.93 -19.37
CA GLU A 179 -47.94 28.25 -20.77
C GLU A 179 -49.30 27.66 -21.21
N LYS A 180 -49.62 26.46 -20.72
CA LYS A 180 -50.91 25.81 -21.01
C LYS A 180 -52.08 26.50 -20.29
N TYR A 181 -51.88 26.95 -19.05
CA TYR A 181 -52.93 27.53 -18.22
C TYR A 181 -53.20 29.01 -18.49
N GLU A 182 -52.26 29.73 -19.12
CA GLU A 182 -52.41 31.14 -19.50
C GLU A 182 -53.72 31.43 -20.28
N LYS A 183 -54.19 30.45 -21.06
CA LYS A 183 -55.37 30.59 -21.95
C LYS A 183 -56.65 29.97 -21.40
N VAL A 184 -56.62 29.44 -20.18
CA VAL A 184 -57.77 28.77 -19.56
C VAL A 184 -58.52 29.78 -18.69
N ASP A 185 -59.85 29.68 -18.66
CA ASP A 185 -60.67 30.52 -17.79
C ASP A 185 -60.32 30.29 -16.31
N LYS A 186 -60.34 31.37 -15.52
CA LYS A 186 -59.91 31.32 -14.11
C LYS A 186 -60.82 30.45 -13.25
N THR A 187 -62.14 30.53 -13.45
CA THR A 187 -63.10 29.71 -12.69
C THR A 187 -62.97 28.24 -13.08
N GLU A 188 -62.63 27.95 -14.34
CA GLU A 188 -62.29 26.60 -14.78
C GLU A 188 -61.00 26.08 -14.12
N LEU A 189 -59.95 26.92 -14.02
CA LEU A 189 -58.70 26.58 -13.32
C LEU A 189 -58.91 26.33 -11.82
N GLU A 190 -59.79 27.09 -11.14
CA GLU A 190 -60.15 26.85 -9.74
C GLU A 190 -60.75 25.45 -9.53
N GLN A 191 -61.70 25.04 -10.38
CA GLN A 191 -62.31 23.70 -10.29
C GLN A 191 -61.31 22.59 -10.60
N LYS A 192 -60.43 22.83 -11.58
CA LYS A 192 -59.35 21.91 -11.91
C LYS A 192 -58.36 21.75 -10.76
N ALA A 193 -57.99 22.84 -10.09
CA ALA A 193 -57.10 22.81 -8.92
C ALA A 193 -57.69 21.97 -7.77
N ILE A 194 -59.01 22.02 -7.53
CA ILE A 194 -59.68 21.17 -6.52
C ILE A 194 -59.52 19.68 -6.84
N THR A 195 -59.61 19.31 -8.12
CA THR A 195 -59.47 17.92 -8.56
C THR A 195 -58.02 17.45 -8.46
N LEU A 196 -57.09 18.26 -8.97
CA LEU A 196 -55.64 17.98 -8.91
C LEU A 196 -55.15 17.89 -7.47
N ARG A 197 -55.71 18.67 -6.54
CA ARG A 197 -55.38 18.57 -5.11
C ARG A 197 -55.65 17.17 -4.56
N LYS A 198 -56.79 16.57 -4.91
CA LYS A 198 -57.15 15.21 -4.46
C LYS A 198 -56.25 14.15 -5.06
N GLU A 199 -55.80 14.36 -6.30
CA GLU A 199 -54.83 13.47 -6.96
C GLU A 199 -53.45 13.58 -6.33
N TYR A 200 -52.99 14.81 -6.06
CA TYR A 200 -51.79 15.07 -5.28
C TYR A 200 -51.85 14.39 -3.90
N ASP A 201 -52.93 14.56 -3.13
CA ASP A 201 -53.05 13.96 -1.79
C ASP A 201 -52.93 12.43 -1.84
N LYS A 202 -53.48 11.78 -2.89
CA LYS A 202 -53.35 10.33 -3.10
C LYS A 202 -51.91 9.90 -3.41
N VAL A 203 -51.22 10.62 -4.30
CA VAL A 203 -49.83 10.29 -4.68
C VAL A 203 -48.88 10.59 -3.52
N ASN A 204 -49.08 11.71 -2.83
CA ASN A 204 -48.25 12.12 -1.70
C ASN A 204 -48.34 11.15 -0.52
N ALA A 205 -49.49 10.51 -0.30
CA ALA A 205 -49.65 9.48 0.72
C ALA A 205 -48.71 8.27 0.53
N LEU A 206 -48.16 8.06 -0.67
CA LEU A 206 -47.18 6.99 -0.95
C LEU A 206 -45.77 7.33 -0.47
N VAL A 207 -45.45 8.59 -0.21
CA VAL A 207 -44.09 9.03 0.18
C VAL A 207 -43.72 8.52 1.57
N GLY A 208 -44.60 8.67 2.57
CA GLY A 208 -44.33 8.30 3.97
C GLY A 208 -43.93 6.82 4.17
N PRO A 209 -44.63 5.85 3.58
CA PRO A 209 -44.22 4.45 3.62
C PRO A 209 -42.82 4.20 3.02
N LYS A 210 -42.48 4.87 1.91
CA LYS A 210 -41.15 4.75 1.28
C LYS A 210 -40.06 5.39 2.13
N GLU A 211 -40.35 6.50 2.79
CA GLU A 211 -39.42 7.15 3.72
C GLU A 211 -39.11 6.25 4.93
N THR A 212 -40.13 5.57 5.45
CA THR A 212 -40.00 4.59 6.54
C THR A 212 -39.16 3.39 6.11
N ALA A 213 -39.39 2.85 4.90
CA ALA A 213 -38.58 1.75 4.36
C ALA A 213 -37.10 2.16 4.24
N ARG A 214 -36.82 3.36 3.71
CA ARG A 214 -35.47 3.91 3.64
C ARG A 214 -34.84 4.11 5.02
N TYR A 215 -35.61 4.56 6.03
CA TYR A 215 -35.12 4.71 7.39
C TYR A 215 -34.67 3.37 7.98
N ASN A 216 -35.50 2.34 7.84
CA ASN A 216 -35.20 1.01 8.33
C ASN A 216 -33.97 0.41 7.64
N ALA A 217 -33.85 0.57 6.32
CA ALA A 217 -32.68 0.13 5.56
C ALA A 217 -31.40 0.84 6.02
N ASN A 218 -31.46 2.16 6.24
CA ASN A 218 -30.30 2.93 6.71
C ASN A 218 -29.89 2.51 8.12
N LYS A 219 -30.87 2.30 9.02
CA LYS A 219 -30.59 1.83 10.38
C LYS A 219 -29.89 0.47 10.37
N ALA A 220 -30.39 -0.48 9.58
CA ALA A 220 -29.77 -1.80 9.45
C ALA A 220 -28.32 -1.71 8.93
N PHE A 221 -28.07 -0.83 7.94
CA PHE A 221 -26.73 -0.57 7.42
C PHE A 221 -25.80 0.00 8.50
N GLU A 222 -26.20 1.06 9.20
CA GLU A 222 -25.37 1.72 10.23
C GLU A 222 -25.04 0.77 11.40
N GLU A 223 -26.05 0.05 11.91
CA GLU A 223 -25.86 -0.90 13.02
C GLU A 223 -24.85 -2.01 12.67
N ALA A 224 -24.86 -2.48 11.43
CA ALA A 224 -23.91 -3.50 10.96
C ALA A 224 -22.53 -2.91 10.60
N SER A 225 -22.42 -1.60 10.35
CA SER A 225 -21.16 -0.94 9.97
C SER A 225 -20.15 -0.83 11.12
N TYR A 226 -20.61 -0.79 12.37
CA TYR A 226 -19.72 -0.59 13.53
C TYR A 226 -18.61 -1.64 13.65
N ARG A 227 -18.89 -2.89 13.30
CA ARG A 227 -17.93 -4.00 13.39
C ARG A 227 -16.72 -3.88 12.46
N PHE A 228 -16.78 -2.96 11.48
CA PHE A 228 -15.69 -2.72 10.52
C PHE A 228 -14.68 -1.68 11.00
N ASN A 229 -14.94 -0.94 12.08
CA ASN A 229 -14.03 0.10 12.55
C ASN A 229 -13.35 -0.35 13.85
N SER A 230 -12.00 -0.46 13.81
CA SER A 230 -11.16 -0.87 14.94
C SER A 230 -11.38 0.00 16.18
N TYR A 231 -11.74 1.28 16.00
CA TYR A 231 -11.97 2.23 17.08
C TYR A 231 -13.03 1.75 18.07
N TYR A 232 -14.07 1.03 17.61
CA TYR A 232 -15.15 0.55 18.47
C TYR A 232 -14.80 -0.73 19.24
N TYR A 233 -13.66 -1.36 18.94
CA TYR A 233 -13.19 -2.51 19.69
C TYR A 233 -12.54 -2.05 21.00
N PRO A 234 -12.78 -2.74 22.13
CA PRO A 234 -12.15 -2.40 23.40
C PRO A 234 -10.64 -2.57 23.32
N GLU A 235 -9.90 -1.84 24.16
CA GLU A 235 -8.49 -2.17 24.38
C GLU A 235 -8.36 -3.57 24.99
N PRO A 236 -7.33 -4.36 24.64
CA PRO A 236 -7.14 -5.74 25.12
C PRO A 236 -7.10 -5.90 26.66
N ASN A 237 -7.00 -4.80 27.40
CA ASN A 237 -6.93 -4.73 28.86
C ASN A 237 -8.30 -4.60 29.57
N SER A 238 -9.42 -4.50 28.83
CA SER A 238 -10.73 -4.13 29.38
C SER A 238 -11.66 -5.34 29.55
N ASN A 239 -11.68 -5.95 30.75
CA ASN A 239 -12.76 -6.71 31.43
C ASN A 239 -13.85 -7.51 30.65
N GLY A 240 -13.64 -7.94 29.41
CA GLY A 240 -14.41 -9.02 28.78
C GLY A 240 -15.86 -8.73 28.37
N GLU A 241 -16.31 -7.46 28.34
CA GLU A 241 -17.57 -7.10 27.68
C GLU A 241 -17.31 -6.78 26.20
N ASN A 242 -17.79 -7.63 25.28
CA ASN A 242 -17.74 -7.37 23.85
C ASN A 242 -18.67 -6.19 23.52
N TYR A 243 -18.13 -4.98 23.38
CA TYR A 243 -18.88 -3.78 22.99
C TYR A 243 -19.34 -3.81 21.52
N VAL A 244 -18.67 -4.60 20.68
CA VAL A 244 -19.01 -4.78 19.26
C VAL A 244 -19.83 -6.05 19.09
N LYS A 245 -21.04 -5.94 18.56
CA LYS A 245 -21.86 -7.08 18.17
C LYS A 245 -21.22 -7.79 16.96
N ASP A 246 -21.05 -9.11 17.05
CA ASP A 246 -20.45 -9.95 16.02
C ASP A 246 -19.05 -9.47 15.56
N PRO A 247 -18.02 -9.47 16.44
CA PRO A 247 -16.71 -8.93 16.08
C PRO A 247 -16.05 -9.69 14.92
N ILE A 248 -15.30 -8.95 14.09
CA ILE A 248 -14.47 -9.48 13.01
C ILE A 248 -13.05 -9.61 13.54
N LYS A 249 -12.48 -10.82 13.52
CA LYS A 249 -11.14 -11.08 14.10
C LYS A 249 -10.01 -10.27 13.45
N THR A 250 -10.07 -10.05 12.14
CA THR A 250 -9.10 -9.22 11.43
C THR A 250 -9.14 -7.77 11.95
N VAL A 251 -10.33 -7.20 12.13
CA VAL A 251 -10.51 -5.85 12.69
C VAL A 251 -10.09 -5.78 14.17
N ALA A 252 -10.38 -6.83 14.94
CA ALA A 252 -9.89 -6.95 16.31
C ALA A 252 -8.35 -6.98 16.38
N SER A 253 -7.71 -7.65 15.42
CA SER A 253 -6.24 -7.73 15.35
C SER A 253 -5.61 -6.37 15.05
N VAL A 254 -6.27 -5.54 14.24
CA VAL A 254 -5.87 -4.14 14.04
C VAL A 254 -5.87 -3.39 15.36
N LYS A 255 -6.93 -3.54 16.19
CA LYS A 255 -6.97 -2.89 17.49
C LYS A 255 -5.79 -3.30 18.39
N THR A 256 -5.37 -4.56 18.32
CA THR A 256 -4.18 -5.02 19.05
C THR A 256 -2.90 -4.40 18.51
N PHE A 257 -2.75 -4.26 17.18
CA PHE A 257 -1.63 -3.54 16.58
C PHE A 257 -1.57 -2.10 17.08
N GLU A 258 -2.69 -1.39 17.13
CA GLU A 258 -2.80 -0.02 17.66
C GLU A 258 -2.36 0.06 19.12
N ALA A 259 -2.88 -0.83 19.98
CA ALA A 259 -2.56 -0.88 21.40
C ALA A 259 -1.06 -1.14 21.67
N LYS A 260 -0.43 -1.99 20.85
CA LYS A 260 1.01 -2.31 20.91
C LYS A 260 1.88 -1.27 20.19
N ARG A 261 1.27 -0.23 19.59
CA ARG A 261 1.92 0.81 18.79
C ARG A 261 2.64 0.28 17.54
N TRP A 262 2.11 -0.77 16.94
CA TRP A 262 2.60 -1.38 15.70
C TRP A 262 1.88 -0.81 14.46
N TRP A 263 1.76 0.52 14.40
CA TRP A 263 0.94 1.24 13.41
C TRP A 263 1.31 0.96 11.95
N ASN A 264 2.59 0.68 11.67
CA ASN A 264 3.06 0.47 10.30
C ASN A 264 2.71 -0.90 9.73
N VAL A 265 2.14 -1.82 10.52
CA VAL A 265 1.91 -3.22 10.14
C VAL A 265 0.67 -3.39 9.25
N TYR A 266 -0.27 -2.46 9.33
CA TYR A 266 -1.51 -2.50 8.55
C TYR A 266 -1.72 -1.20 7.78
N ALA A 267 -2.59 -1.26 6.78
CA ALA A 267 -3.14 -0.10 6.09
C ALA A 267 -4.66 -0.11 6.25
N GLN A 268 -5.26 1.08 6.22
CA GLN A 268 -6.70 1.27 6.22
C GLN A 268 -7.10 2.00 4.93
N GLU A 269 -8.12 1.49 4.26
CA GLU A 269 -8.80 2.16 3.16
C GLU A 269 -10.31 2.22 3.40
N ASN A 270 -11.01 3.05 2.65
CA ASN A 270 -12.48 3.06 2.64
C ASN A 270 -12.95 2.16 1.49
N LYS A 271 -13.44 0.96 1.80
CA LYS A 271 -13.99 0.04 0.80
C LYS A 271 -15.38 0.48 0.40
N ALA A 272 -15.55 0.86 -0.86
CA ALA A 272 -16.85 1.22 -1.40
C ALA A 272 -17.78 0.00 -1.41
N LEU A 273 -18.99 0.20 -0.91
CA LEU A 273 -20.05 -0.81 -0.93
C LEU A 273 -21.13 -0.45 -1.96
N SER A 274 -21.29 0.84 -2.20
CA SER A 274 -22.25 1.43 -3.13
C SER A 274 -21.79 2.84 -3.49
N ALA A 275 -22.49 3.55 -4.37
CA ALA A 275 -22.04 4.87 -4.84
C ALA A 275 -21.85 5.88 -3.69
N ASN A 276 -22.62 5.72 -2.60
CA ASN A 276 -22.61 6.66 -1.46
C ASN A 276 -22.27 6.03 -0.11
N LYS A 277 -21.82 4.76 -0.06
CA LYS A 277 -21.51 4.06 1.20
C LYS A 277 -20.20 3.32 1.12
N SER A 278 -19.46 3.35 2.21
CA SER A 278 -18.20 2.63 2.38
C SER A 278 -18.04 2.17 3.83
N VAL A 279 -17.17 1.18 4.04
CA VAL A 279 -16.70 0.78 5.38
C VAL A 279 -15.18 0.78 5.43
N PRO A 280 -14.56 0.97 6.61
CA PRO A 280 -13.13 0.77 6.75
C PRO A 280 -12.76 -0.67 6.39
N TYR A 281 -11.69 -0.81 5.62
CA TYR A 281 -11.14 -2.10 5.25
C TYR A 281 -9.65 -2.13 5.52
N TYR A 282 -9.19 -3.19 6.18
CA TYR A 282 -7.82 -3.30 6.66
C TYR A 282 -7.05 -4.38 5.91
N THR A 283 -5.83 -4.05 5.52
CA THR A 283 -4.88 -4.96 4.86
C THR A 283 -3.53 -4.91 5.58
N LEU A 284 -2.67 -5.90 5.35
CA LEU A 284 -1.31 -5.87 5.86
C LEU A 284 -0.41 -5.01 4.98
N ASN A 285 0.36 -4.12 5.61
CA ASN A 285 1.46 -3.44 4.97
C ASN A 285 2.69 -4.36 5.01
N ALA A 286 3.03 -4.99 3.88
CA ALA A 286 4.11 -5.96 3.78
C ALA A 286 5.47 -5.44 4.30
N SER A 287 5.83 -4.19 3.95
CA SER A 287 7.07 -3.57 4.41
C SER A 287 7.09 -3.40 5.93
N GLY A 288 5.98 -2.96 6.51
CA GLY A 288 5.84 -2.79 7.95
C GLY A 288 5.78 -4.10 8.71
N VAL A 289 5.14 -5.13 8.16
CA VAL A 289 5.12 -6.49 8.71
C VAL A 289 6.54 -7.04 8.81
N GLU A 290 7.30 -6.99 7.72
CA GLU A 290 8.65 -7.53 7.69
C GLU A 290 9.60 -6.72 8.57
N SER A 291 9.51 -5.39 8.55
CA SER A 291 10.28 -4.52 9.44
C SER A 291 9.99 -4.85 10.91
N LYS A 292 8.72 -5.00 11.30
CA LYS A 292 8.34 -5.32 12.68
C LYS A 292 8.78 -6.73 13.08
N LYS A 293 8.63 -7.70 12.19
CA LYS A 293 9.11 -9.07 12.38
C LYS A 293 10.62 -9.11 12.66
N GLN A 294 11.40 -8.37 11.89
CA GLN A 294 12.85 -8.24 12.09
C GLN A 294 13.18 -7.52 13.39
N GLU A 295 12.48 -6.45 13.73
CA GLU A 295 12.64 -5.73 15.00
C GLU A 295 12.42 -6.66 16.21
N LEU A 296 11.32 -7.42 16.22
CA LEU A 296 11.01 -8.38 17.29
C LEU A 296 12.07 -9.49 17.36
N ALA A 297 12.46 -10.06 16.22
CA ALA A 297 13.48 -11.09 16.15
C ALA A 297 14.86 -10.60 16.64
N ASN A 298 15.26 -9.39 16.24
CA ASN A 298 16.53 -8.77 16.64
C ASN A 298 16.54 -8.45 18.13
N THR A 299 15.44 -7.91 18.66
CA THR A 299 15.30 -7.62 20.10
C THR A 299 15.39 -8.91 20.92
N LEU A 300 14.69 -9.97 20.50
CA LEU A 300 14.77 -11.28 21.16
C LEU A 300 16.19 -11.86 21.11
N LYS A 301 16.85 -11.79 19.94
CA LYS A 301 18.23 -12.24 19.76
C LYS A 301 19.20 -11.46 20.66
N TYR A 302 19.06 -10.14 20.74
CA TYR A 302 19.85 -9.28 21.61
C TYR A 302 19.68 -9.67 23.08
N ASN A 303 18.44 -9.80 23.56
CA ASN A 303 18.16 -10.14 24.95
C ASN A 303 18.66 -11.54 25.32
N LYS A 304 18.53 -12.53 24.42
CA LYS A 304 19.15 -13.86 24.60
C LYS A 304 20.67 -13.79 24.68
N SER A 305 21.31 -12.94 23.87
CA SER A 305 22.76 -12.74 23.93
C SER A 305 23.20 -12.02 25.21
N TYR A 306 22.41 -11.06 25.69
CA TYR A 306 22.67 -10.32 26.92
C TYR A 306 22.56 -11.23 28.16
N LEU A 307 21.50 -12.05 28.25
CA LEU A 307 21.38 -13.08 29.28
C LEU A 307 22.55 -14.07 29.21
N GLY A 308 22.86 -14.54 27.99
CA GLY A 308 23.91 -15.52 27.74
C GLY A 308 23.57 -16.90 28.31
N THR A 309 24.60 -17.67 28.64
CA THR A 309 24.44 -19.07 29.08
C THR A 309 25.23 -19.32 30.36
N PRO A 310 24.68 -20.11 31.31
CA PRO A 310 25.43 -20.55 32.48
C PRO A 310 26.62 -21.43 32.06
N LYS A 311 27.58 -21.59 32.97
CA LYS A 311 28.71 -22.51 32.77
C LYS A 311 28.18 -23.94 32.60
N ALA A 312 28.64 -24.64 31.57
CA ALA A 312 28.27 -26.02 31.29
C ALA A 312 29.53 -26.86 30.97
N GLY A 313 29.96 -27.69 31.92
CA GLY A 313 31.21 -28.44 31.81
C GLY A 313 32.42 -27.50 31.66
N GLU A 314 33.23 -27.73 30.62
CA GLU A 314 34.38 -26.89 30.25
C GLU A 314 33.99 -25.61 29.48
N THR A 315 32.73 -25.47 29.06
CA THR A 315 32.26 -24.29 28.33
C THR A 315 32.08 -23.12 29.29
N PRO A 316 32.77 -21.97 29.07
CA PRO A 316 32.66 -20.82 29.95
C PRO A 316 31.29 -20.17 29.87
N ALA A 317 30.85 -19.56 30.98
CA ALA A 317 29.64 -18.77 31.03
C ALA A 317 29.73 -17.54 30.11
N LYS A 318 28.58 -17.06 29.62
CA LYS A 318 28.45 -15.91 28.70
C LYS A 318 27.39 -14.93 29.21
N GLY A 319 27.46 -13.67 28.77
CA GLY A 319 26.50 -12.63 29.15
C GLY A 319 26.45 -12.41 30.66
N LEU A 320 25.27 -12.12 31.20
CA LEU A 320 25.06 -11.93 32.65
C LEU A 320 25.53 -13.13 33.50
N TYR A 321 25.49 -14.35 32.97
CA TYR A 321 26.02 -15.51 33.69
C TYR A 321 27.54 -15.50 33.84
N LYS A 322 28.26 -14.84 32.91
CA LYS A 322 29.71 -14.61 33.06
C LYS A 322 29.96 -13.62 34.19
N ASP A 323 29.21 -12.54 34.22
CA ASP A 323 29.33 -11.50 35.26
C ASP A 323 29.02 -12.07 36.64
N LEU A 324 28.01 -12.95 36.74
CA LEU A 324 27.68 -13.68 37.96
C LEU A 324 28.86 -14.54 38.42
N ALA A 325 29.45 -15.34 37.52
CA ALA A 325 30.58 -16.19 37.86
C ALA A 325 31.81 -15.37 38.32
N THR A 326 32.04 -14.20 37.72
CA THR A 326 33.09 -13.27 38.14
C THR A 326 32.82 -12.68 39.52
N ALA A 327 31.60 -12.21 39.78
CA ALA A 327 31.21 -11.66 41.08
C ALA A 327 31.31 -12.72 42.19
N GLU A 328 30.85 -13.95 41.93
CA GLU A 328 30.95 -15.07 42.87
C GLU A 328 32.42 -15.43 43.17
N THR A 329 33.29 -15.42 42.14
CA THR A 329 34.74 -15.65 42.32
C THR A 329 35.38 -14.55 43.16
N ASN A 330 35.04 -13.28 42.90
CA ASN A 330 35.58 -12.16 43.66
C ASN A 330 35.09 -12.16 45.11
N LEU A 331 33.83 -12.52 45.35
CA LEU A 331 33.28 -12.72 46.68
C LEU A 331 34.02 -13.84 47.43
N GLU A 332 34.31 -14.95 46.78
CA GLU A 332 35.09 -16.05 47.37
C GLU A 332 36.52 -15.61 47.71
N ASN A 333 37.16 -14.86 46.81
CA ASN A 333 38.50 -14.31 47.04
C ASN A 333 38.52 -13.31 48.20
N ALA A 334 37.53 -12.40 48.28
CA ALA A 334 37.41 -11.44 49.38
C ALA A 334 37.24 -12.15 50.74
N LYS A 335 36.49 -13.26 50.78
CA LYS A 335 36.34 -14.11 51.97
C LYS A 335 37.62 -14.84 52.39
N LYS A 336 38.57 -15.03 51.47
CA LYS A 336 39.84 -15.75 51.69
C LYS A 336 41.05 -14.82 51.91
N ALA A 337 40.89 -13.51 51.81
CA ALA A 337 41.97 -12.54 51.99
C ALA A 337 42.47 -12.50 53.45
N ASP A 338 43.76 -12.19 53.67
CA ASP A 338 44.35 -12.04 55.01
C ASP A 338 45.08 -10.68 55.13
N PRO A 339 44.60 -9.74 55.97
CA PRO A 339 43.37 -9.84 56.78
C PRO A 339 42.10 -9.69 55.92
N VAL A 340 40.99 -10.28 56.36
CA VAL A 340 39.67 -10.13 55.69
C VAL A 340 39.16 -8.70 55.85
N ASN A 341 38.77 -8.07 54.74
CA ASN A 341 38.06 -6.78 54.73
C ASN A 341 36.56 -7.00 54.55
N GLN A 342 35.77 -6.78 55.60
CA GLN A 342 34.32 -6.99 55.57
C GLN A 342 33.60 -6.10 54.54
N SER A 343 34.10 -4.88 54.29
CA SER A 343 33.50 -3.98 53.31
C SER A 343 33.57 -4.54 51.88
N ASP A 344 34.66 -5.23 51.55
CA ASP A 344 34.85 -5.87 50.24
C ASP A 344 33.93 -7.09 50.09
N VAL A 345 33.76 -7.87 51.17
CA VAL A 345 32.82 -9.00 51.20
C VAL A 345 31.38 -8.52 50.98
N ASP A 346 30.97 -7.46 51.68
CA ASP A 346 29.62 -6.90 51.57
C ASP A 346 29.37 -6.31 50.17
N TYR A 347 30.37 -5.62 49.60
CA TYR A 347 30.32 -5.10 48.23
C TYR A 347 30.10 -6.22 47.21
N TRP A 348 30.95 -7.26 47.21
CA TRP A 348 30.83 -8.35 46.25
C TRP A 348 29.57 -9.20 46.46
N GLN A 349 29.07 -9.31 47.69
CA GLN A 349 27.79 -9.94 47.97
C GLN A 349 26.65 -9.13 47.33
N GLY A 350 26.67 -7.81 47.47
CA GLY A 350 25.73 -6.91 46.78
C GLY A 350 25.78 -7.04 45.26
N GLU A 351 26.98 -7.13 44.67
CA GLU A 351 27.14 -7.37 43.22
C GLU A 351 26.52 -8.70 42.79
N VAL A 352 26.78 -9.80 43.53
CA VAL A 352 26.17 -11.12 43.25
C VAL A 352 24.65 -11.04 43.27
N ASP A 353 24.08 -10.40 44.29
CA ASP A 353 22.63 -10.27 44.44
C ASP A 353 22.02 -9.41 43.34
N GLN A 354 22.70 -8.33 42.94
CA GLN A 354 22.29 -7.48 41.82
C GLN A 354 22.34 -8.22 40.48
N VAL A 355 23.40 -8.97 40.19
CA VAL A 355 23.49 -9.74 38.94
C VAL A 355 22.42 -10.84 38.90
N LYS A 356 22.13 -11.50 40.02
CA LYS A 356 21.00 -12.45 40.10
C LYS A 356 19.66 -11.79 39.80
N ALA A 357 19.40 -10.61 40.35
CA ALA A 357 18.19 -9.85 40.04
C ALA A 357 18.11 -9.45 38.56
N ASN A 358 19.24 -9.07 37.95
CA ASN A 358 19.33 -8.75 36.53
C ASN A 358 19.05 -9.98 35.65
N ILE A 359 19.54 -11.16 36.03
CA ILE A 359 19.27 -12.43 35.33
C ILE A 359 17.77 -12.74 35.34
N GLU A 360 17.10 -12.64 36.48
CA GLU A 360 15.66 -12.89 36.57
C GLU A 360 14.84 -11.87 35.75
N SER A 361 15.25 -10.60 35.77
CA SER A 361 14.64 -9.56 34.94
C SER A 361 14.83 -9.84 33.44
N ALA A 362 16.04 -10.26 33.02
CA ALA A 362 16.34 -10.60 31.64
C ALA A 362 15.55 -11.83 31.16
N LYS A 363 15.39 -12.86 32.01
CA LYS A 363 14.54 -14.02 31.70
C LYS A 363 13.09 -13.61 31.47
N LYS A 364 12.54 -12.75 32.33
CA LYS A 364 11.18 -12.23 32.18
C LYS A 364 11.01 -11.47 30.86
N LEU A 365 11.94 -10.56 30.55
CA LEU A 365 11.93 -9.80 29.30
C LEU A 365 12.03 -10.71 28.06
N ILE A 366 12.81 -11.78 28.11
CA ILE A 366 12.86 -12.78 27.03
C ILE A 366 11.52 -13.48 26.86
N ALA A 367 10.87 -13.89 27.96
CA ALA A 367 9.56 -14.53 27.90
C ALA A 367 8.49 -13.59 27.33
N ASP A 368 8.48 -12.33 27.74
CA ASP A 368 7.57 -11.30 27.21
C ASP A 368 7.81 -11.09 25.70
N ASN A 369 9.07 -11.02 25.26
CA ASN A 369 9.41 -10.90 23.84
C ASN A 369 9.03 -12.14 23.02
N GLU A 370 9.18 -13.35 23.57
CA GLU A 370 8.74 -14.58 22.91
C GLU A 370 7.22 -14.62 22.75
N ALA A 371 6.49 -14.14 23.77
CA ALA A 371 5.04 -13.95 23.69
C ALA A 371 4.66 -12.93 22.61
N ASP A 372 5.34 -11.79 22.53
CA ASP A 372 5.11 -10.78 21.49
C ASP A 372 5.36 -11.33 20.08
N VAL A 373 6.41 -12.15 19.88
CA VAL A 373 6.67 -12.81 18.59
C VAL A 373 5.54 -13.77 18.20
N ALA A 374 5.06 -14.57 19.15
CA ALA A 374 3.98 -15.52 18.92
C ALA A 374 2.63 -14.79 18.66
N GLU A 375 2.33 -13.77 19.46
CA GLU A 375 1.15 -12.91 19.31
C GLU A 375 1.16 -12.21 17.96
N PHE A 376 2.29 -11.60 17.57
CA PHE A 376 2.43 -10.96 16.27
C PHE A 376 2.15 -11.94 15.12
N ALA A 377 2.71 -13.14 15.15
CA ALA A 377 2.45 -14.16 14.12
C ALA A 377 0.97 -14.57 14.07
N ALA A 378 0.30 -14.71 15.22
CA ALA A 378 -1.11 -15.04 15.29
C ALA A 378 -2.01 -13.92 14.73
N LEU A 379 -1.71 -12.65 15.03
CA LEU A 379 -2.45 -11.51 14.51
C LEU A 379 -2.32 -11.39 12.99
N ILE A 380 -1.11 -11.58 12.45
CA ILE A 380 -0.85 -11.60 11.00
C ILE A 380 -1.66 -12.71 10.31
N ALA A 381 -1.80 -13.88 10.94
CA ALA A 381 -2.54 -15.00 10.37
C ALA A 381 -4.02 -14.67 10.12
N THR A 382 -4.62 -13.74 10.88
CA THR A 382 -6.04 -13.32 10.70
C THR A 382 -6.31 -12.58 9.38
N PHE A 383 -5.26 -12.14 8.69
CA PHE A 383 -5.33 -11.56 7.34
C PHE A 383 -5.15 -12.62 6.24
N SER A 384 -5.39 -13.90 6.56
CA SER A 384 -5.31 -15.02 5.63
C SER A 384 -6.29 -16.12 6.02
N GLY A 385 -6.43 -17.13 5.15
CA GLY A 385 -7.21 -18.34 5.46
C GLY A 385 -8.69 -18.04 5.72
N ASP A 386 -9.26 -18.71 6.73
CA ASP A 386 -10.71 -18.65 7.00
C ASP A 386 -11.13 -17.35 7.70
N ASP A 387 -10.25 -16.71 8.45
CA ASP A 387 -10.55 -15.43 9.10
C ASP A 387 -10.67 -14.30 8.06
N LEU A 388 -9.79 -14.29 7.04
CA LEU A 388 -9.93 -13.37 5.91
C LEU A 388 -11.22 -13.63 5.12
N LYS A 389 -11.55 -14.89 4.83
CA LYS A 389 -12.82 -15.23 4.15
C LYS A 389 -14.04 -14.75 4.95
N ALA A 390 -14.00 -14.88 6.28
CA ALA A 390 -15.08 -14.40 7.14
C ALA A 390 -15.18 -12.87 7.11
N TYR A 391 -14.03 -12.18 7.05
CA TYR A 391 -13.99 -10.73 6.89
C TYR A 391 -14.58 -10.29 5.53
N ASP A 392 -14.16 -10.92 4.44
CA ASP A 392 -14.69 -10.68 3.09
C ASP A 392 -16.19 -10.94 3.03
N LYS A 393 -16.65 -12.05 3.62
CA LYS A 393 -18.08 -12.36 3.67
C LYS A 393 -18.88 -11.32 4.46
N ALA A 394 -18.32 -10.80 5.56
CA ALA A 394 -18.96 -9.72 6.30
C ALA A 394 -19.10 -8.46 5.44
N VAL A 395 -18.08 -8.12 4.64
CA VAL A 395 -18.15 -7.01 3.69
C VAL A 395 -19.25 -7.24 2.66
N GLU A 396 -19.36 -8.45 2.09
CA GLU A 396 -20.43 -8.78 1.13
C GLU A 396 -21.82 -8.62 1.74
N ASP A 397 -22.00 -9.07 2.99
CA ASP A 397 -23.27 -8.90 3.70
C ASP A 397 -23.58 -7.41 3.93
N GLN A 398 -22.56 -6.62 4.27
CA GLN A 398 -22.69 -5.17 4.39
C GLN A 398 -23.00 -4.49 3.06
N LYS A 399 -22.46 -5.02 1.94
CA LYS A 399 -22.77 -4.56 0.59
C LYS A 399 -24.23 -4.79 0.24
N ALA A 400 -24.78 -5.96 0.56
CA ALA A 400 -26.20 -6.23 0.36
C ALA A 400 -27.11 -5.25 1.13
N LEU A 401 -26.71 -4.86 2.35
CA LEU A 401 -27.41 -3.81 3.12
C LEU A 401 -27.31 -2.43 2.44
N ALA A 402 -26.16 -2.11 1.85
CA ALA A 402 -25.97 -0.86 1.09
C ALA A 402 -26.87 -0.83 -0.17
N GLU A 403 -26.93 -1.93 -0.93
CA GLU A 403 -27.78 -2.07 -2.12
C GLU A 403 -29.29 -2.00 -1.77
N ALA A 404 -29.69 -2.61 -0.65
CA ALA A 404 -31.06 -2.50 -0.14
C ALA A 404 -31.42 -1.05 0.22
N LEU A 405 -30.49 -0.33 0.84
CA LEU A 405 -30.64 1.11 1.12
C LEU A 405 -30.74 1.93 -0.17
N GLU A 406 -29.89 1.69 -1.17
CA GLU A 406 -29.97 2.36 -2.46
C GLU A 406 -31.29 2.10 -3.18
N THR A 407 -31.79 0.87 -3.11
CA THR A 407 -33.10 0.51 -3.66
C THR A 407 -34.22 1.28 -2.96
N ALA A 408 -34.22 1.32 -1.62
CA ALA A 408 -35.19 2.09 -0.85
C ALA A 408 -35.11 3.60 -1.16
N LEU A 409 -33.91 4.15 -1.34
CA LEU A 409 -33.69 5.53 -1.77
C LEU A 409 -34.25 5.78 -3.17
N LYS A 410 -34.04 4.88 -4.13
CA LYS A 410 -34.57 4.99 -5.49
C LYS A 410 -36.09 4.99 -5.50
N GLU A 411 -36.73 4.12 -4.73
CA GLU A 411 -38.18 4.08 -4.60
C GLU A 411 -38.75 5.32 -3.93
N LEU A 412 -38.10 5.82 -2.87
CA LEU A 412 -38.47 7.09 -2.23
C LEU A 412 -38.36 8.25 -3.22
N ASN A 413 -37.25 8.35 -3.95
CA ASN A 413 -37.04 9.40 -4.96
C ASN A 413 -38.11 9.33 -6.05
N ALA A 414 -38.50 8.14 -6.51
CA ALA A 414 -39.56 7.99 -7.50
C ALA A 414 -40.94 8.42 -6.96
N ALA A 415 -41.26 8.06 -5.71
CA ALA A 415 -42.49 8.49 -5.05
C ALA A 415 -42.52 10.01 -4.82
N GLN A 416 -41.40 10.60 -4.41
CA GLN A 416 -41.24 12.04 -4.26
C GLN A 416 -41.37 12.74 -5.61
N GLU A 417 -40.76 12.23 -6.69
CA GLU A 417 -40.87 12.82 -8.03
C GLU A 417 -42.32 12.79 -8.54
N ALA A 418 -43.04 11.69 -8.33
CA ALA A 418 -44.46 11.60 -8.67
C ALA A 418 -45.30 12.59 -7.85
N SER A 419 -45.03 12.69 -6.54
CA SER A 419 -45.69 13.64 -5.65
C SER A 419 -45.42 15.09 -6.08
N SER A 420 -44.17 15.45 -6.34
CA SER A 420 -43.78 16.79 -6.79
C SER A 420 -44.37 17.16 -8.15
N LYS A 421 -44.54 16.21 -9.09
CA LYS A 421 -45.24 16.49 -10.35
C LYS A 421 -46.72 16.77 -10.12
N ALA A 422 -47.40 15.94 -9.32
CA ALA A 422 -48.80 16.16 -8.97
C ALA A 422 -49.00 17.47 -8.17
N GLU A 423 -48.06 17.80 -7.29
CA GLU A 423 -48.03 19.06 -6.57
C GLU A 423 -47.87 20.24 -7.52
N ALA A 424 -46.90 20.18 -8.44
CA ALA A 424 -46.68 21.20 -9.45
C ALA A 424 -47.93 21.43 -10.30
N GLU A 425 -48.58 20.36 -10.80
CA GLU A 425 -49.83 20.48 -11.55
C GLU A 425 -50.91 21.22 -10.75
N TRP A 426 -51.10 20.85 -9.48
CA TRP A 426 -52.06 21.48 -8.58
C TRP A 426 -51.70 22.94 -8.27
N GLN A 427 -50.48 23.21 -7.83
CA GLN A 427 -50.02 24.54 -7.45
C GLN A 427 -50.03 25.49 -8.64
N THR A 428 -49.56 25.07 -9.81
CA THR A 428 -49.59 25.90 -11.02
C THR A 428 -51.02 26.23 -11.43
N ALA A 429 -51.97 25.27 -11.36
CA ALA A 429 -53.38 25.56 -11.63
C ALA A 429 -53.99 26.54 -10.60
N ALA A 430 -53.67 26.35 -9.31
CA ALA A 430 -54.16 27.21 -8.23
C ALA A 430 -53.58 28.64 -8.30
N SER A 431 -52.30 28.76 -8.61
CA SER A 431 -51.62 30.05 -8.79
C SER A 431 -52.11 30.78 -10.04
N ALA A 432 -52.26 30.09 -11.16
CA ALA A 432 -52.78 30.69 -12.39
C ALA A 432 -54.25 31.16 -12.28
N ALA A 433 -55.05 30.52 -11.41
CA ALA A 433 -56.38 31.00 -11.06
C ALA A 433 -56.36 32.33 -10.28
N ASN A 434 -55.29 32.63 -9.56
CA ASN A 434 -55.15 33.87 -8.79
C ASN A 434 -54.82 35.05 -9.72
N SER A 435 -55.69 36.06 -9.71
CA SER A 435 -55.57 37.23 -10.59
C SER A 435 -54.36 38.13 -10.33
N ALA A 436 -53.70 38.01 -9.18
CA ALA A 436 -52.50 38.77 -8.85
C ALA A 436 -51.18 38.02 -9.18
N PHE A 437 -51.26 36.79 -9.69
CA PHE A 437 -50.08 35.98 -9.99
C PHE A 437 -49.48 36.35 -11.34
N ASP A 438 -48.18 36.68 -11.35
CA ASP A 438 -47.43 37.02 -12.56
C ASP A 438 -46.80 35.75 -13.16
N VAL A 439 -47.47 35.21 -14.17
CA VAL A 439 -47.05 33.98 -14.87
C VAL A 439 -45.72 34.18 -15.60
N ASP A 440 -45.51 35.35 -16.20
CA ASP A 440 -44.29 35.66 -16.96
C ASP A 440 -43.08 35.71 -16.03
N LYS A 441 -43.24 36.34 -14.86
CA LYS A 441 -42.19 36.38 -13.84
C LYS A 441 -41.86 34.99 -13.29
N ALA A 442 -42.86 34.14 -13.06
CA ALA A 442 -42.65 32.77 -12.60
C ALA A 442 -41.90 31.92 -13.65
N ILE A 443 -42.22 32.06 -14.94
CA ILE A 443 -41.49 31.41 -16.03
C ILE A 443 -40.04 31.90 -16.09
N GLU A 444 -39.79 33.19 -15.90
CA GLU A 444 -38.44 33.75 -15.86
C GLU A 444 -37.59 33.17 -14.73
N ASP A 445 -38.14 33.09 -13.51
CA ASP A 445 -37.43 32.53 -12.35
C ASP A 445 -37.14 31.02 -12.51
N LEU A 446 -38.05 30.27 -13.15
CA LEU A 446 -37.82 28.87 -13.53
C LEU A 446 -36.70 28.74 -14.57
N LYS A 447 -36.65 29.62 -15.58
CA LYS A 447 -35.55 29.67 -16.56
C LYS A 447 -34.21 29.97 -15.88
N TYR A 448 -34.19 30.88 -14.91
CA TYR A 448 -32.99 31.15 -14.11
C TYR A 448 -32.52 29.90 -13.32
N SER A 449 -33.47 29.15 -12.75
CA SER A 449 -33.18 27.90 -12.03
C SER A 449 -32.63 26.81 -12.95
N ILE A 450 -33.16 26.68 -14.17
CA ILE A 450 -32.64 25.78 -15.21
C ILE A 450 -31.18 26.12 -15.53
N ALA A 451 -30.87 27.40 -15.77
CA ALA A 451 -29.50 27.84 -16.05
C ALA A 451 -28.52 27.49 -14.91
N GLY A 452 -28.98 27.60 -13.65
CA GLY A 452 -28.20 27.15 -12.49
C GLY A 452 -27.90 25.65 -12.49
N CYS A 453 -28.88 24.81 -12.82
CA CYS A 453 -28.70 23.37 -12.96
C CYS A 453 -27.75 23.01 -14.11
N GLU A 454 -27.88 23.68 -15.27
CA GLU A 454 -27.00 23.49 -16.43
C GLU A 454 -25.53 23.79 -16.07
N GLN A 455 -25.28 24.85 -15.30
CA GLN A 455 -23.94 25.21 -14.83
C GLN A 455 -23.34 24.14 -13.90
N LEU A 456 -24.15 23.54 -13.03
CA LEU A 456 -23.72 22.42 -12.18
C LEU A 456 -23.37 21.18 -13.01
N ILE A 457 -24.18 20.84 -14.03
CA ILE A 457 -23.90 19.72 -14.95
C ILE A 457 -22.55 19.93 -15.65
N ILE A 458 -22.29 21.14 -16.16
CA ILE A 458 -21.01 21.48 -16.79
C ILE A 458 -19.85 21.30 -15.81
N THR A 459 -20.03 21.72 -14.55
CA THR A 459 -19.02 21.57 -13.49
C THR A 459 -18.69 20.09 -13.26
N TYR A 460 -19.70 19.23 -13.09
CA TYR A 460 -19.49 17.80 -12.87
C TYR A 460 -18.80 17.11 -14.06
N LYS A 461 -19.20 17.45 -15.29
CA LYS A 461 -18.54 16.94 -16.51
C LYS A 461 -17.06 17.36 -16.59
N THR A 462 -16.76 18.62 -16.25
CA THR A 462 -15.38 19.12 -16.22
C THR A 462 -14.51 18.36 -15.22
N GLN A 463 -15.08 18.01 -14.05
CA GLN A 463 -14.37 17.22 -13.04
C GLN A 463 -14.05 15.80 -13.51
N ILE A 464 -14.97 15.14 -14.24
CA ILE A 464 -14.72 13.82 -14.87
C ILE A 464 -13.56 13.94 -15.86
N ASN A 465 -13.63 14.89 -16.79
CA ASN A 465 -12.61 15.07 -17.82
C ASN A 465 -11.22 15.33 -17.21
N SER A 466 -11.12 16.13 -16.13
CA SER A 466 -9.86 16.38 -15.44
C SER A 466 -9.18 15.11 -14.90
N GLN A 467 -9.97 14.15 -14.39
CA GLN A 467 -9.45 12.85 -13.93
C GLN A 467 -9.01 11.98 -15.12
N GLU A 468 -9.76 11.97 -16.21
CA GLU A 468 -9.40 11.26 -17.44
C GLU A 468 -8.09 11.82 -18.04
N ASP A 469 -7.91 13.13 -18.02
CA ASP A 469 -6.68 13.81 -18.44
C ASP A 469 -5.47 13.47 -17.56
N ALA A 470 -5.66 13.34 -16.24
CA ALA A 470 -4.59 12.92 -15.33
C ALA A 470 -4.07 11.50 -15.64
N ILE A 471 -4.99 10.57 -15.95
CA ILE A 471 -4.64 9.20 -16.39
C ILE A 471 -3.87 9.24 -17.71
N ALA A 472 -4.33 10.02 -18.69
CA ALA A 472 -3.66 10.17 -19.98
C ALA A 472 -2.24 10.74 -19.82
N SER A 473 -2.08 11.76 -18.98
CA SER A 473 -0.78 12.37 -18.66
C SER A 473 0.20 11.36 -18.05
N LYS A 474 -0.26 10.53 -17.10
CA LYS A 474 0.58 9.49 -16.50
C LYS A 474 1.00 8.41 -17.49
N LYS A 475 0.14 8.02 -18.43
CA LYS A 475 0.50 7.10 -19.53
C LYS A 475 1.63 7.68 -20.39
N ALA A 476 1.54 8.96 -20.75
CA ALA A 476 2.58 9.64 -21.53
C ALA A 476 3.92 9.78 -20.76
N GLU A 477 3.85 10.02 -19.43
CA GLU A 477 5.04 10.03 -18.57
C GLU A 477 5.77 8.67 -18.61
N ILE A 478 5.04 7.56 -18.49
CA ILE A 478 5.61 6.21 -18.51
C ILE A 478 6.30 5.92 -19.84
N GLU A 479 5.70 6.31 -20.97
CA GLU A 479 6.29 6.14 -22.30
C GLU A 479 7.60 6.95 -22.46
N THR A 480 7.62 8.16 -21.90
CA THR A 480 8.84 8.98 -21.85
C THR A 480 9.94 8.30 -21.02
N ILE A 481 9.59 7.77 -19.84
CA ILE A 481 10.54 7.06 -18.98
C ILE A 481 11.07 5.78 -19.66
N ASN A 482 10.24 5.04 -20.41
CA ASN A 482 10.69 3.88 -21.18
C ASN A 482 11.80 4.25 -22.17
N THR A 483 11.61 5.33 -22.92
CA THR A 483 12.61 5.83 -23.87
C THR A 483 13.92 6.21 -23.15
N GLN A 484 13.82 6.81 -21.96
CA GLN A 484 15.00 7.14 -21.13
C GLN A 484 15.75 5.89 -20.66
N ILE A 485 15.02 4.85 -20.24
CA ILE A 485 15.61 3.57 -19.82
C ILE A 485 16.36 2.93 -20.98
N GLU A 486 15.76 2.84 -22.17
CA GLU A 486 16.40 2.25 -23.35
C GLU A 486 17.72 2.96 -23.71
N ALA A 487 17.70 4.30 -23.73
CA ALA A 487 18.89 5.10 -24.00
C ALA A 487 19.97 4.87 -22.93
N GLN A 488 19.60 4.86 -21.65
CA GLN A 488 20.54 4.68 -20.55
C GLN A 488 21.12 3.27 -20.51
N THR A 489 20.33 2.24 -20.83
CA THR A 489 20.81 0.85 -20.97
C THR A 489 21.92 0.76 -22.03
N ALA A 490 21.78 1.47 -23.16
CA ALA A 490 22.82 1.51 -24.18
C ALA A 490 24.13 2.15 -23.67
N ILE A 491 24.03 3.22 -22.87
CA ILE A 491 25.18 3.89 -22.24
C ILE A 491 25.89 2.94 -21.26
N VAL A 492 25.13 2.23 -20.41
CA VAL A 492 25.73 1.30 -19.45
C VAL A 492 26.45 0.14 -20.17
N ASN A 493 25.83 -0.43 -21.21
CA ASN A 493 26.45 -1.48 -22.01
C ASN A 493 27.75 -1.01 -22.69
N ASN A 494 27.79 0.26 -23.13
CA ASN A 494 29.00 0.84 -23.70
C ASN A 494 30.13 0.94 -22.67
N TRP A 495 29.84 1.43 -21.46
CA TRP A 495 30.84 1.50 -20.38
C TRP A 495 31.34 0.14 -19.96
N LYS A 496 30.46 -0.87 -19.87
CA LYS A 496 30.85 -2.25 -19.60
C LYS A 496 31.88 -2.75 -20.63
N ALA A 497 31.60 -2.57 -21.92
CA ALA A 497 32.51 -2.98 -22.99
C ALA A 497 33.86 -2.26 -22.92
N GLN A 498 33.88 -0.98 -22.53
CA GLN A 498 35.13 -0.24 -22.33
C GLN A 498 35.96 -0.78 -21.16
N ILE A 499 35.32 -1.21 -20.06
CA ILE A 499 36.00 -1.82 -18.91
C ILE A 499 36.58 -3.19 -19.32
N GLU A 500 35.80 -4.04 -19.99
CA GLU A 500 36.27 -5.34 -20.48
C GLU A 500 37.52 -5.19 -21.36
N ALA A 501 37.49 -4.25 -22.31
CA ALA A 501 38.64 -3.96 -23.17
C ALA A 501 39.85 -3.43 -22.39
N ALA A 502 39.65 -2.65 -21.32
CA ALA A 502 40.73 -2.13 -20.50
C ALA A 502 41.39 -3.21 -19.63
N ILE A 503 40.62 -4.16 -19.07
CA ILE A 503 41.15 -5.31 -18.33
C ILE A 503 41.98 -6.21 -19.25
N GLU A 504 41.50 -6.44 -20.46
CA GLU A 504 42.18 -7.28 -21.45
C GLU A 504 43.52 -6.66 -21.90
N ALA A 505 43.62 -5.34 -21.91
CA ALA A 505 44.81 -4.58 -22.32
C ALA A 505 45.92 -4.49 -21.26
N GLN A 506 45.68 -4.83 -20.00
CA GLN A 506 46.75 -4.89 -18.98
C GLN A 506 47.75 -5.99 -19.38
N LYS A 507 49.08 -5.78 -19.25
CA LYS A 507 50.11 -6.77 -19.63
C LYS A 507 50.77 -7.38 -18.40
#